data_AF-A0A1Q7Q6U4-F1
#
_entry.id   AF-A0A1Q7Q6U4-F1
#
_cell.length_a   1.000
_cell.length_b   1.000
_cell.length_c   1.000
_cell.angle_alpha   90.00
_cell.angle_beta   90.00
_cell.angle_gamma   90.00
#
_symmetry.space_group_name_H-M   'P 1'
#
loop_
_entity.id
_entity.type
_entity.pdbx_description
1 polymer ?
#
loop_
_entity_poly.entity_id
_entity_poly.type
_entity_poly.pdbx_seq_one_letter_code
_entity_poly.pdbx_strand_id
1 'polypeptide(L)'
;MSEEPQSAGSDPVTSVVGRLLQHIVALLEARVDLTRQEMRAALRDVAISLFLLVSALALVLLMIPVAVAVLVLVLAQVLPVWLATAIVLGVMLMIVAVLLIVARFRLRKRRLTVLAGLREDWRAIRQALERQR
;
A
#
# COMPACT_ATOMS: atom_id res chain seq x y z
N MET A 1 42.36 25.35 -64.80
CA MET A 1 41.11 26.13 -64.78
C MET A 1 40.02 25.14 -65.17
N SER A 2 39.24 24.56 -64.27
CA SER A 2 38.67 25.12 -63.04
C SER A 2 38.49 24.06 -61.94
N GLU A 3 38.47 24.55 -60.71
CA GLU A 3 38.39 23.86 -59.44
C GLU A 3 36.97 23.29 -59.15
N GLU A 4 36.92 22.12 -58.48
CA GLU A 4 35.98 21.66 -57.41
C GLU A 4 34.42 21.77 -57.58
N PRO A 5 33.57 21.03 -56.82
CA PRO A 5 33.87 20.27 -55.59
C PRO A 5 33.31 18.84 -55.50
N GLN A 6 34.00 18.08 -54.66
CA GLN A 6 33.65 16.79 -54.11
C GLN A 6 32.64 16.98 -52.97
N SER A 7 31.37 16.59 -53.16
CA SER A 7 30.32 16.59 -52.12
C SER A 7 29.90 15.16 -51.78
N ALA A 8 30.84 14.38 -51.23
CA ALA A 8 30.60 13.03 -50.72
C ALA A 8 31.10 12.95 -49.27
N GLY A 9 30.24 13.21 -48.29
CA GLY A 9 30.64 13.15 -46.89
C GLY A 9 29.54 13.34 -45.83
N SER A 10 28.39 13.91 -46.19
CA SER A 10 27.38 14.33 -45.19
C SER A 10 26.22 13.36 -44.95
N ASP A 11 26.07 12.30 -45.75
CA ASP A 11 24.93 11.38 -45.73
C ASP A 11 25.04 10.12 -44.81
N PRO A 12 26.23 9.54 -44.53
CA PRO A 12 26.31 8.33 -43.71
C PRO A 12 26.20 8.62 -42.21
N VAL A 13 26.74 9.74 -41.72
CA VAL A 13 26.78 10.09 -40.29
C VAL A 13 25.37 10.43 -39.76
N THR A 14 24.61 11.18 -40.55
CA THR A 14 23.19 11.49 -40.32
C THR A 14 22.31 10.23 -40.32
N SER A 15 22.60 9.25 -41.18
CA SER A 15 21.87 7.98 -41.21
C SER A 15 22.13 7.07 -39.99
N VAL A 16 23.35 7.10 -39.43
CA VAL A 16 23.70 6.31 -38.23
C VAL A 16 23.08 6.94 -36.98
N VAL A 17 23.10 8.27 -36.87
CA VAL A 17 22.43 8.99 -35.77
C VAL A 17 20.92 8.75 -35.81
N GLY A 18 20.31 8.74 -36.99
CA GLY A 18 18.89 8.38 -37.16
C GLY A 18 18.56 6.97 -36.66
N ARG A 19 19.42 5.99 -36.94
CA ARG A 19 19.23 4.60 -36.46
C ARG A 19 19.44 4.46 -34.95
N LEU A 20 20.38 5.18 -34.34
CA LEU A 20 20.56 5.17 -32.88
C LEU A 20 19.36 5.80 -32.16
N LEU A 21 18.84 6.91 -32.67
CA LEU A 21 17.64 7.55 -32.12
C LEU A 21 16.42 6.63 -32.19
N GLN A 22 16.23 5.90 -33.30
CA GLN A 22 15.16 4.91 -33.41
C GLN A 22 15.29 3.77 -32.37
N HIS A 23 16.51 3.30 -32.09
CA HIS A 23 16.71 2.29 -31.03
C HIS A 23 16.42 2.85 -29.64
N ILE A 24 16.79 4.11 -29.36
CA ILE A 24 16.50 4.74 -28.05
C ILE A 24 14.98 4.89 -27.84
N VAL A 25 14.25 5.30 -28.89
CA VAL A 25 12.79 5.42 -28.83
C VAL A 25 12.13 4.05 -28.62
N ALA A 26 12.57 3.02 -29.35
CA ALA A 26 12.06 1.65 -29.19
C ALA A 26 12.33 1.07 -27.79
N LEU A 27 13.50 1.36 -27.21
CA LEU A 27 13.84 0.94 -25.85
C LEU A 27 13.02 1.70 -24.79
N LEU A 28 12.71 2.98 -25.03
CA LEU A 28 11.89 3.78 -24.13
C LEU A 28 10.44 3.30 -24.11
N GLU A 29 9.85 3.01 -25.28
CA GLU A 29 8.54 2.38 -25.39
C GLU A 29 8.50 1.02 -24.67
N ALA A 30 9.49 0.15 -24.92
CA ALA A 30 9.61 -1.13 -24.24
C ALA A 30 9.73 -0.97 -22.71
N ARG A 31 10.45 0.05 -22.24
CA ARG A 31 10.59 0.31 -20.79
C ARG A 31 9.29 0.81 -20.17
N VAL A 32 8.52 1.62 -20.88
CA VAL A 32 7.19 2.07 -20.43
C VAL A 32 6.22 0.88 -20.34
N ASP A 33 6.22 0.00 -21.34
CA ASP A 33 5.37 -1.20 -21.33
C ASP A 33 5.75 -2.17 -20.21
N LEU A 34 7.05 -2.42 -20.00
CA LEU A 34 7.53 -3.21 -18.87
C LEU A 34 7.13 -2.57 -17.54
N THR A 35 7.31 -1.26 -17.37
CA THR A 35 6.92 -0.53 -16.15
C THR A 35 5.42 -0.68 -15.88
N ARG A 36 4.57 -0.62 -16.92
CA ARG A 36 3.13 -0.83 -16.77
C ARG A 36 2.80 -2.27 -16.34
N GLN A 37 3.50 -3.26 -16.88
CA GLN A 37 3.30 -4.67 -16.51
C GLN A 37 3.76 -4.93 -15.07
N GLU A 38 4.92 -4.40 -14.69
CA GLU A 38 5.50 -4.54 -13.36
C GLU A 38 4.64 -3.85 -12.30
N MET A 39 4.10 -2.66 -12.61
CA MET A 39 3.09 -1.99 -11.78
C MET A 39 1.85 -2.87 -11.61
N ARG A 40 1.28 -3.43 -12.69
CA ARG A 40 0.10 -4.32 -12.57
C ARG A 40 0.40 -5.56 -11.75
N ALA A 41 1.58 -6.16 -11.90
CA ALA A 41 2.01 -7.31 -11.12
C ALA A 41 2.15 -6.95 -9.63
N ALA A 42 2.86 -5.85 -9.31
CA ALA A 42 3.01 -5.36 -7.95
C ALA A 42 1.67 -5.01 -7.30
N LEU A 43 0.76 -4.37 -8.04
CA LEU A 43 -0.60 -4.09 -7.57
C LEU A 43 -1.37 -5.40 -7.29
N ARG A 44 -1.25 -6.40 -8.16
CA ARG A 44 -1.94 -7.68 -7.99
C ARG A 44 -1.43 -8.43 -6.76
N ASP A 45 -0.13 -8.45 -6.54
CA ASP A 45 0.47 -9.13 -5.38
C ASP A 45 0.10 -8.44 -4.05
N VAL A 46 0.09 -7.11 -4.04
CA VAL A 46 -0.39 -6.33 -2.88
C VAL A 46 -1.89 -6.56 -2.67
N ALA A 47 -2.69 -6.59 -3.74
CA ALA A 47 -4.13 -6.80 -3.65
C ALA A 47 -4.46 -8.20 -3.12
N ILE A 48 -3.77 -9.25 -3.58
CA ILE A 48 -3.95 -10.62 -3.09
C ILE A 48 -3.57 -10.70 -1.62
N SER A 49 -2.44 -10.13 -1.23
CA SER A 49 -1.97 -10.13 0.17
C SER A 49 -2.94 -9.38 1.09
N LEU A 50 -3.45 -8.23 0.62
CA LEU A 50 -4.42 -7.44 1.38
C LEU A 50 -5.77 -8.16 1.48
N PHE A 51 -6.23 -8.79 0.41
CA PHE A 51 -7.45 -9.59 0.40
C PHE A 51 -7.35 -10.75 1.39
N LEU A 52 -6.22 -11.48 1.38
CA LEU A 52 -5.98 -12.60 2.29
C LEU A 52 -5.94 -12.16 3.76
N LEU A 53 -5.34 -11.00 4.03
CA LEU A 53 -5.27 -10.45 5.37
C LEU A 53 -6.65 -9.98 5.87
N VAL A 54 -7.42 -9.31 5.01
CA VAL A 54 -8.79 -8.88 5.32
C VAL A 54 -9.70 -10.08 5.52
N SER A 55 -9.58 -11.12 4.68
CA SER A 55 -10.38 -12.34 4.81
C SER A 55 -10.03 -13.10 6.09
N ALA A 56 -8.74 -13.25 6.42
CA ALA A 56 -8.30 -13.87 7.67
C ALA A 56 -8.83 -13.09 8.89
N LEU A 57 -8.75 -11.77 8.84
CA LEU A 57 -9.26 -10.91 9.92
C LEU A 57 -10.79 -11.02 10.06
N ALA A 58 -11.53 -11.06 8.94
CA ALA A 58 -12.97 -11.26 8.94
C ALA A 58 -13.35 -12.64 9.50
N LEU A 59 -12.57 -13.68 9.18
CA LEU A 59 -12.80 -15.03 9.68
C LEU A 59 -12.58 -15.12 11.19
N VAL A 60 -11.52 -14.50 11.71
CA VAL A 60 -11.29 -14.38 13.16
C VAL A 60 -12.43 -13.63 13.82
N LEU A 61 -12.92 -12.54 13.21
CA LEU A 61 -14.06 -11.80 13.71
C LEU A 61 -15.34 -12.63 13.72
N LEU A 62 -15.53 -13.51 12.74
CA LEU A 62 -16.68 -14.42 12.63
C LEU A 62 -16.58 -15.62 13.58
N MET A 63 -15.36 -16.03 13.96
CA MET A 63 -15.11 -17.06 14.97
C MET A 63 -15.51 -16.61 16.39
N ILE A 64 -15.36 -15.33 16.70
CA ILE A 64 -15.68 -14.76 18.03
C ILE A 64 -17.13 -15.07 18.47
N PRO A 65 -18.18 -14.76 17.68
CA PRO A 65 -19.56 -15.08 18.07
C PRO A 65 -19.83 -16.60 18.13
N VAL A 66 -19.20 -17.40 17.26
CA VAL A 66 -19.34 -18.86 17.28
C VAL A 66 -18.73 -19.46 18.55
N ALA A 67 -17.54 -19.01 18.94
CA ALA A 67 -16.89 -19.42 20.19
C ALA A 67 -17.73 -19.03 21.40
N VAL A 68 -18.36 -17.86 21.36
CA VAL A 68 -19.32 -17.44 22.39
C VAL A 68 -20.56 -18.32 22.44
N ALA A 69 -21.14 -18.69 21.30
CA ALA A 69 -22.26 -19.61 21.25
C ALA A 69 -21.90 -20.98 21.83
N VAL A 70 -20.72 -21.52 21.51
CA VAL A 70 -20.19 -22.77 22.09
C VAL A 70 -20.02 -22.64 23.60
N LEU A 71 -19.44 -21.54 24.08
CA LEU A 71 -19.25 -21.30 25.51
C LEU A 71 -20.59 -21.21 26.25
N VAL A 72 -21.58 -20.53 25.69
CA VAL A 72 -22.96 -20.50 26.24
C VAL A 72 -23.56 -21.90 26.27
N LEU A 73 -23.39 -22.71 25.22
CA LEU A 73 -23.90 -24.09 25.16
C LEU A 73 -23.28 -24.98 26.24
N VAL A 74 -21.97 -24.85 26.47
CA VAL A 74 -21.23 -25.58 27.50
C VAL A 74 -21.67 -25.13 28.90
N LEU A 75 -21.87 -23.83 29.12
CA LEU A 75 -22.33 -23.30 30.41
C LEU A 75 -23.80 -23.61 30.69
N ALA A 76 -24.62 -23.70 29.64
CA ALA A 76 -26.04 -24.04 29.74
C ALA A 76 -26.29 -25.49 30.21
N GLN A 77 -25.28 -26.37 30.16
CA GLN A 77 -25.35 -27.70 30.78
C GLN A 77 -25.39 -27.64 32.32
N VAL A 78 -24.93 -26.54 32.92
CA VAL A 78 -24.73 -26.42 34.38
C VAL A 78 -25.55 -25.29 35.00
N LEU A 79 -25.92 -24.25 34.24
CA LEU A 79 -26.68 -23.08 34.71
C LEU A 79 -27.86 -22.70 33.79
N PRO A 80 -28.89 -21.99 34.30
CA PRO A 80 -29.98 -21.47 33.49
C PRO A 80 -29.48 -20.49 32.41
N VAL A 81 -30.05 -20.62 31.21
CA VAL A 81 -29.60 -19.97 29.97
C VAL A 81 -29.49 -18.44 30.09
N TRP A 82 -30.34 -17.80 30.91
CA TRP A 82 -30.32 -16.34 31.11
C TRP A 82 -29.01 -15.86 31.77
N LEU A 83 -28.43 -16.64 32.68
CA LEU A 83 -27.23 -16.23 33.43
C LEU A 83 -25.99 -16.47 32.58
N ALA A 84 -25.97 -17.60 31.86
CA ALA A 84 -24.92 -17.94 30.91
C ALA A 84 -24.78 -16.87 29.82
N THR A 85 -25.90 -16.43 29.23
CA THR A 85 -25.89 -15.37 28.21
C THR A 85 -25.41 -14.03 28.75
N ALA A 86 -25.82 -13.62 29.96
CA ALA A 86 -25.36 -12.36 30.57
C ALA A 86 -23.85 -12.34 30.85
N ILE A 87 -23.30 -13.43 31.39
CA ILE A 87 -21.85 -13.53 31.69
C ILE A 87 -21.05 -13.50 30.39
N VAL A 88 -21.47 -14.26 29.38
CA VAL A 88 -20.74 -14.31 28.10
C VAL A 88 -20.83 -12.97 27.37
N LEU A 89 -21.96 -12.27 27.45
CA LEU A 89 -22.10 -10.91 26.93
C LEU A 89 -21.11 -9.94 27.63
N GLY A 90 -20.98 -10.03 28.95
CA GLY A 90 -20.05 -9.23 29.74
C GLY A 90 -18.59 -9.47 29.38
N VAL A 91 -18.19 -10.75 29.27
CA VAL A 91 -16.82 -11.12 28.85
C VAL A 91 -16.54 -10.63 27.43
N MET A 92 -17.51 -10.74 26.52
CA MET A 92 -17.37 -10.22 25.16
C MET A 92 -17.16 -8.70 25.14
N LEU A 93 -17.97 -7.96 25.90
CA LEU A 93 -17.84 -6.51 26.05
C LEU A 93 -16.47 -6.11 26.58
N MET A 94 -15.94 -6.88 27.53
CA MET A 94 -14.59 -6.69 28.07
C MET A 94 -13.52 -6.88 26.99
N ILE A 95 -13.61 -7.95 26.20
CA ILE A 95 -12.68 -8.24 25.09
C ILE A 95 -12.74 -7.13 24.03
N VAL A 96 -13.94 -6.70 23.64
CA VAL A 96 -14.15 -5.60 22.68
C VAL A 96 -13.55 -4.29 23.22
N ALA A 97 -13.76 -3.98 24.51
CA ALA A 97 -13.20 -2.80 25.13
C ALA A 97 -11.65 -2.82 25.08
N VAL A 98 -11.03 -3.96 25.43
CA VAL A 98 -9.57 -4.13 25.36
C VAL A 98 -9.07 -3.98 23.92
N LEU A 99 -9.72 -4.63 22.95
CA LEU A 99 -9.36 -4.52 21.53
C LEU A 99 -9.48 -3.07 21.02
N LEU A 100 -10.54 -2.36 21.38
CA LEU A 100 -10.72 -0.95 21.02
C LEU A 100 -9.63 -0.07 21.65
N ILE A 101 -9.26 -0.33 22.90
CA ILE A 101 -8.17 0.40 23.57
C ILE A 101 -6.84 0.15 22.83
N VAL A 102 -6.49 -1.12 22.56
CA VAL A 102 -5.26 -1.49 21.83
C VAL A 102 -5.25 -0.88 20.43
N ALA A 103 -6.37 -0.95 19.71
CA ALA A 103 -6.53 -0.34 18.40
C ALA A 103 -6.29 1.17 18.49
N ARG A 104 -6.94 1.86 19.43
CA ARG A 104 -6.80 3.31 19.61
C ARG A 104 -5.36 3.71 19.95
N PHE A 105 -4.67 2.94 20.79
CA PHE A 105 -3.26 3.15 21.10
C PHE A 105 -2.37 3.01 19.85
N ARG A 106 -2.61 1.98 19.03
CA ARG A 106 -1.83 1.71 17.83
C ARG A 106 -2.06 2.77 16.74
N LEU A 107 -3.31 3.18 16.53
CA LEU A 107 -3.70 4.24 15.60
C LEU A 107 -3.16 5.62 16.04
N ARG A 108 -3.21 5.93 17.33
CA ARG A 108 -2.69 7.20 17.87
C ARG A 108 -1.17 7.30 17.67
N LYS A 109 -0.43 6.22 17.91
CA LYS A 109 1.03 6.19 17.72
C LYS A 109 1.42 6.40 16.25
N ARG A 110 0.74 5.73 15.30
CA ARG A 110 0.97 5.93 13.85
C ARG A 110 0.63 7.35 13.38
N ARG A 111 -0.49 7.93 13.85
CA ARG A 111 -0.84 9.33 13.51
C ARG A 111 0.22 10.30 14.02
N LEU A 112 0.73 10.12 15.24
CA LEU A 112 1.78 10.98 15.77
C LEU A 112 3.06 10.94 14.93
N THR A 113 3.47 9.77 14.42
CA THR A 113 4.64 9.64 13.54
C THR A 113 4.41 10.26 12.16
N VAL A 114 3.25 10.04 11.54
CA VAL A 114 2.93 10.60 10.21
C VAL A 114 2.77 12.13 10.26
N LEU A 115 2.10 12.66 11.30
CA LEU A 115 1.96 14.10 11.47
C LEU A 115 3.30 14.78 11.84
N ALA A 116 4.20 14.09 12.56
CA ALA A 116 5.54 14.60 12.84
C ALA A 116 6.35 14.76 11.54
N GLY A 117 6.39 13.71 10.71
CA GLY A 117 7.09 13.77 9.41
C GLY A 117 6.56 14.87 8.49
N LEU A 118 5.23 15.00 8.33
CA LEU A 118 4.63 16.09 7.55
C LEU A 118 4.94 17.48 8.13
N ARG A 119 5.07 17.60 9.45
CA ARG A 119 5.40 18.87 10.10
C ARG A 119 6.88 19.23 9.93
N GLU A 120 7.76 18.25 9.93
CA GLU A 120 9.18 18.44 9.55
C GLU A 120 9.29 18.88 8.08
N ASP A 121 8.60 18.21 7.17
CA ASP A 121 8.62 18.53 5.72
C ASP A 121 8.10 19.94 5.44
N TRP A 122 7.02 20.35 6.12
CA TRP A 122 6.47 21.70 5.99
C TRP A 122 7.44 22.78 6.48
N ARG A 123 8.20 22.50 7.55
CA ARG A 123 9.22 23.41 8.06
C ARG A 123 10.38 23.56 7.09
N ALA A 124 10.81 22.47 6.46
CA ALA A 124 11.86 22.50 5.44
C ALA A 124 11.43 23.35 4.22
N ILE A 125 10.17 23.20 3.78
CA ILE A 125 9.62 23.99 2.66
C ILE A 125 9.53 25.48 3.02
N ARG A 126 9.06 25.80 4.24
CA ARG A 126 8.97 27.21 4.69
C ARG A 126 10.36 27.87 4.73
N GLN A 127 11.37 27.16 5.22
CA GLN A 127 12.75 27.67 5.28
C GLN A 127 13.36 27.88 3.89
N ALA A 128 13.05 26.99 2.94
CA ALA A 128 13.49 27.15 1.55
C ALA A 128 12.88 28.40 0.89
N LEU A 129 11.63 28.73 1.25
CA LEU A 129 10.92 29.90 0.72
C LEU A 129 11.45 31.22 1.32
N GLU A 130 11.78 31.24 2.61
CA GLU A 130 12.36 32.41 3.28
C GLU A 130 13.79 32.71 2.80
N ARG A 131 14.52 31.72 2.28
CA ARG A 131 15.88 31.89 1.76
C ARG A 131 15.93 32.52 0.36
N GLN A 132 14.80 32.54 -0.35
CA GLN A 132 14.72 33.05 -1.72
C GLN A 132 14.20 34.50 -1.80
N ARG A 133 13.85 35.10 -0.66
CA ARG A 133 13.34 36.47 -0.54
C ARG A 133 14.37 37.37 0.14
#